data_AF-D8SZF2-F1
#
_entry.id   AF-D8SZF2-F1
#
_cell.length_a   1.000
_cell.length_b   1.000
_cell.length_c   1.000
_cell.angle_alpha   90.00
_cell.angle_beta   90.00
_cell.angle_gamma   90.00
#
_symmetry.space_group_name_H-M   'P 1'
#
loop_
_entity.id
_entity.type
_entity.pdbx_description
1 polymer ?
#
loop_
_entity_poly.entity_id
_entity_poly.type
_entity_poly.pdbx_seq_one_letter_code
_entity_poly.pdbx_strand_id
1 'polypeptide(L)'
;MAEFLALRCYACKMFQVKPRKKSSSKWCCSVCNEKQSVTKVYGSSGAAKKIRELVQTLNYSTLAQQQDHFEPNDVGDLTTQENGQSEVGEKNVHGYETKPSKWAEYLETEVSL
;
A
#
# COMPACT_ATOMS: atom_id res chain seq x y z
N MET A 1 2.14 -13.24 -26.43
CA MET A 1 0.92 -13.41 -25.61
C MET A 1 1.17 -12.76 -24.26
N ALA A 2 0.21 -12.00 -23.73
CA ALA A 2 0.33 -11.36 -22.42
C ALA A 2 0.18 -12.41 -21.32
N GLU A 3 1.03 -12.38 -20.30
CA GLU A 3 0.96 -13.26 -19.12
C GLU A 3 0.85 -12.38 -17.88
N PHE A 4 -0.04 -12.74 -16.96
CA PHE A 4 -0.27 -12.04 -15.71
C PHE A 4 0.12 -12.94 -14.55
N LEU A 5 0.72 -12.35 -13.51
CA LEU A 5 1.26 -13.04 -12.35
C LEU A 5 0.50 -12.60 -11.10
N ALA A 6 0.19 -13.55 -10.20
CA ALA A 6 -0.16 -13.28 -8.82
C ALA A 6 1.12 -13.28 -7.96
N LEU A 7 1.41 -12.16 -7.32
CA LEU A 7 2.61 -11.94 -6.50
C LEU A 7 2.22 -11.47 -5.10
N ARG A 8 2.99 -11.86 -4.08
CA ARG A 8 2.82 -11.40 -2.70
C ARG A 8 3.85 -10.32 -2.39
N CYS A 9 3.43 -9.18 -1.85
CA CYS A 9 4.36 -8.17 -1.36
C CYS A 9 5.13 -8.68 -0.14
N TYR A 10 6.45 -8.45 -0.08
CA TYR A 10 7.23 -8.85 1.08
C TYR A 10 6.93 -8.01 2.32
N ALA A 11 6.58 -6.72 2.15
CA ALA A 11 6.33 -5.78 3.24
C ALA A 11 4.89 -5.92 3.75
N CYS A 12 3.89 -5.42 3.01
CA CYS A 12 2.49 -5.40 3.45
C CYS A 12 1.75 -6.72 3.25
N LYS A 13 2.42 -7.77 2.77
CA LYS A 13 1.88 -9.14 2.56
C LYS A 13 0.70 -9.28 1.60
N MET A 14 0.18 -8.18 1.05
CA MET A 14 -0.91 -8.18 0.07
C MET A 14 -0.51 -8.85 -1.24
N PHE A 15 -1.43 -9.65 -1.78
CA PHE A 15 -1.34 -10.22 -3.11
C PHE A 15 -1.76 -9.21 -4.17
N GLN A 16 -1.07 -9.20 -5.31
CA GLN A 16 -1.28 -8.28 -6.42
C GLN A 16 -1.13 -8.95 -7.77
N VAL A 17 -1.89 -8.46 -8.74
CA VAL A 17 -1.74 -8.82 -10.15
C VAL A 17 -0.67 -7.94 -10.78
N LYS A 18 0.31 -8.54 -11.45
CA LYS A 18 1.30 -7.79 -12.27
C LYS A 18 1.47 -8.45 -13.64
N PRO A 19 1.49 -7.67 -14.74
CA PRO A 19 1.84 -8.21 -16.04
C PRO A 19 3.30 -8.66 -16.05
N ARG A 20 3.57 -9.84 -16.62
CA ARG A 20 4.93 -10.36 -16.75
C ARG A 20 5.70 -9.52 -17.75
N LYS A 21 6.85 -9.02 -17.31
CA LYS A 21 7.83 -8.35 -18.17
C LYS A 21 8.87 -9.37 -18.62
N LYS A 22 9.31 -9.31 -19.87
CA LYS A 22 10.31 -10.25 -20.42
C LYS A 22 11.70 -10.07 -19.79
N SER A 23 12.12 -8.83 -19.56
CA SER A 23 13.50 -8.47 -19.18
C SER A 23 13.66 -8.05 -17.72
N SER A 24 12.56 -7.82 -16.98
CA SER A 24 12.62 -7.30 -15.61
C SER A 24 11.73 -8.09 -14.67
N SER A 25 12.32 -8.58 -13.59
CA SER A 25 11.61 -9.15 -12.45
C SER A 25 11.22 -8.09 -11.42
N LYS A 26 11.48 -6.79 -11.65
CA LYS A 26 11.21 -5.74 -10.67
C LYS A 26 9.78 -5.20 -10.78
N TRP A 27 9.14 -5.01 -9.63
CA TRP A 27 7.81 -4.44 -9.50
C TRP A 27 7.68 -3.60 -8.23
N CYS A 28 6.67 -2.72 -8.20
CA CYS A 28 6.37 -1.88 -7.05
C CYS A 28 4.98 -2.25 -6.50
N CYS A 29 4.88 -2.36 -5.17
CA CYS A 29 3.62 -2.56 -4.47
C CYS A 29 2.69 -1.36 -4.68
N SER A 30 1.45 -1.57 -5.11
CA SER A 30 0.50 -0.44 -5.24
C SER A 30 -0.13 -0.01 -3.92
N VAL A 31 0.09 -0.76 -2.83
CA VAL A 31 -0.48 -0.48 -1.50
C VAL A 31 0.53 0.23 -0.61
N CYS A 32 1.74 -0.31 -0.49
CA CYS A 32 2.79 0.23 0.39
C CYS A 32 3.99 0.81 -0.37
N ASN A 33 3.91 0.91 -1.71
CA ASN A 33 4.92 1.55 -2.56
C ASN A 33 6.35 0.97 -2.54
N GLU A 34 6.52 -0.20 -1.92
CA GLU A 34 7.82 -0.84 -1.81
C GLU A 34 8.27 -1.47 -3.14
N LYS A 35 9.55 -1.27 -3.49
CA LYS A 35 10.18 -1.79 -4.71
C LYS A 35 10.77 -3.16 -4.41
N GLN A 36 10.44 -4.14 -5.25
CA GLN A 36 10.74 -5.54 -4.97
C GLN A 36 10.94 -6.34 -6.25
N SER A 37 11.66 -7.45 -6.13
CA SER A 37 11.81 -8.43 -7.20
C SER A 37 10.72 -9.50 -7.10
N VAL A 38 10.43 -10.15 -8.23
CA VAL A 38 9.63 -11.37 -8.26
C VAL A 38 10.47 -12.50 -7.70
N THR A 39 10.11 -12.98 -6.51
CA THR A 39 10.74 -14.13 -5.85
C THR A 39 9.90 -15.40 -5.96
N LYS A 40 8.57 -15.27 -5.80
CA LYS A 40 7.61 -16.37 -5.90
C LYS A 40 6.37 -15.94 -6.67
N VAL A 41 5.94 -16.81 -7.60
CA VAL A 41 4.69 -16.66 -8.35
C VAL A 41 3.66 -17.63 -7.77
N TYR A 42 2.52 -17.10 -7.35
CA TYR A 42 1.43 -17.90 -6.75
C TYR A 42 0.40 -18.36 -7.78
N GLY A 43 0.46 -17.80 -8.98
CA GLY A 43 -0.33 -18.20 -10.13
C GLY A 43 0.06 -17.37 -11.35
N SER A 44 -0.05 -17.97 -12.54
CA SER A 44 0.08 -17.24 -13.79
C SER A 44 -0.97 -17.67 -14.80
N SER A 45 -1.38 -16.74 -15.66
CA SER A 45 -2.34 -17.01 -16.73
C SER A 45 -2.26 -15.95 -17.81
N GLY A 46 -2.60 -16.32 -19.05
CA GLY A 46 -2.88 -15.35 -20.10
C GLY A 46 -4.17 -14.55 -19.87
N ALA A 47 -5.07 -15.04 -19.00
CA ALA A 47 -6.32 -14.38 -18.66
C ALA A 47 -6.20 -13.60 -17.35
N ALA A 48 -6.15 -12.26 -17.43
CA ALA A 48 -6.05 -11.40 -16.25
C ALA A 48 -7.21 -11.59 -15.25
N LYS A 49 -8.41 -11.94 -15.73
CA LYS A 49 -9.59 -12.21 -14.89
C LYS A 49 -9.33 -13.30 -13.85
N LYS A 50 -8.80 -14.46 -14.28
CA LYS A 50 -8.48 -15.58 -13.38
C LYS A 50 -7.48 -15.20 -12.29
N ILE A 51 -6.50 -14.37 -12.65
CA ILE A 51 -5.47 -13.91 -11.70
C ILE A 51 -6.04 -12.89 -10.71
N ARG A 52 -6.96 -12.01 -11.14
CA ARG A 52 -7.67 -11.11 -10.23
C ARG A 52 -8.53 -11.88 -9.22
N GLU A 53 -9.30 -12.87 -9.70
CA GLU A 53 -10.12 -13.73 -8.83
C GLU A 53 -9.24 -14.47 -7.80
N LEU A 54 -8.12 -15.06 -8.24
CA LEU A 54 -7.15 -15.69 -7.34
C LEU A 54 -6.60 -14.71 -6.29
N VAL A 55 -6.17 -13.52 -6.71
CA VAL A 55 -5.63 -12.49 -5.81
C VAL A 55 -6.67 -12.03 -4.79
N GLN A 56 -7.93 -11.86 -5.21
CA GLN A 56 -9.03 -11.54 -4.30
C GLN A 56 -9.16 -12.63 -3.23
N THR A 57 -9.31 -13.90 -3.63
CA THR A 57 -9.42 -15.03 -2.69
C THR A 57 -8.25 -15.10 -1.72
N LEU A 58 -7.02 -14.93 -2.20
CA LEU A 58 -5.81 -14.96 -1.36
C LEU A 58 -5.77 -13.82 -0.34
N ASN A 59 -6.21 -12.62 -0.73
CA ASN A 59 -6.27 -11.49 0.20
C ASN A 59 -7.39 -11.66 1.24
N TYR A 60 -8.58 -12.12 0.83
CA TYR A 60 -9.68 -12.40 1.76
C TYR A 60 -9.30 -13.47 2.79
N SER A 61 -8.65 -14.56 2.38
CA SER A 61 -8.22 -15.61 3.32
C SER A 61 -7.12 -15.13 4.27
N THR A 62 -6.18 -14.31 3.77
CA THR A 62 -5.10 -13.75 4.61
C THR A 62 -5.66 -12.79 5.66
N LEU A 63 -6.70 -12.01 5.34
CA LEU A 63 -7.36 -11.12 6.30
C LEU A 63 -8.15 -11.89 7.36
N ALA A 64 -8.79 -13.00 6.99
CA ALA A 64 -9.47 -13.86 7.95
C ALA A 64 -8.50 -14.44 9.00
N GLN A 65 -7.33 -14.91 8.56
CA GLN A 65 -6.30 -15.45 9.45
C GLN A 65 -5.67 -14.43 10.40
N GLN A 66 -5.69 -13.13 10.06
CA GLN A 66 -5.16 -12.07 10.93
C GLN A 66 -6.16 -11.61 12.00
N GLN A 67 -7.46 -11.83 11.79
CA GLN A 67 -8.50 -11.42 12.73
C GLN A 67 -8.63 -12.35 13.95
N ASP A 68 -8.21 -13.62 13.84
CA ASP A 68 -8.14 -14.55 14.99
C ASP A 68 -7.07 -14.17 16.04
N HIS A 69 -6.30 -13.09 15.82
CA HIS A 69 -5.24 -12.63 16.74
C HIS A 69 -5.48 -11.21 17.31
N PHE A 70 -6.64 -10.59 17.11
CA PHE A 70 -6.98 -9.35 17.81
C PHE A 70 -7.50 -9.67 19.21
N GLU A 71 -6.57 -9.77 20.17
CA GLU A 71 -6.90 -9.65 21.60
C GLU A 71 -7.41 -8.21 21.86
N PRO A 72 -8.65 -8.03 22.33
CA PRO A 72 -9.19 -6.71 22.62
C PRO A 72 -8.63 -6.25 23.97
N ASN A 73 -7.54 -5.48 23.96
CA ASN A 73 -7.11 -4.76 25.16
C ASN A 73 -6.80 -3.30 24.86
N ASP A 74 -7.47 -2.44 25.63
CA ASP A 74 -7.26 -1.01 25.86
C ASP A 74 -7.34 -0.04 24.66
N VAL A 75 -8.57 0.38 24.35
CA VAL A 75 -8.82 1.71 23.79
C VAL A 75 -8.53 2.76 24.87
N GLY A 76 -7.25 3.12 24.99
CA GLY A 76 -6.82 4.30 25.74
C GLY A 76 -7.38 5.56 25.08
N ASP A 77 -8.36 6.15 25.76
CA ASP A 77 -8.91 7.49 25.54
C ASP A 77 -7.78 8.52 25.37
N LEU A 78 -7.59 9.01 24.14
CA LEU A 78 -6.76 10.17 23.85
C LEU A 78 -7.68 11.32 23.48
N THR A 79 -8.18 11.96 24.53
CA THR A 79 -8.67 13.34 24.48
C THR A 79 -7.64 14.22 23.78
N THR A 80 -8.08 14.87 22.72
CA THR A 80 -7.29 15.87 22.00
C THR A 80 -7.14 17.09 22.89
N GLN A 81 -5.93 17.36 23.37
CA GLN A 81 -5.52 18.68 23.85
C GLN A 81 -4.43 19.21 22.93
N GLU A 82 -4.83 20.23 22.20
CA GLU A 82 -4.01 21.10 21.39
C GLU A 82 -3.02 21.94 22.22
N ASN A 83 -1.93 22.30 21.55
CA ASN A 83 -0.96 23.35 21.83
C ASN A 83 0.36 22.96 22.52
N GLY A 84 1.46 23.15 21.79
CA GLY A 84 2.83 23.05 22.32
C GLY A 84 3.88 22.90 21.24
N GLN A 85 4.34 24.03 20.69
CA GLN A 85 5.57 24.19 19.91
C GLN A 85 6.70 23.23 20.37
N SER A 86 7.30 22.50 19.43
CA SER A 86 8.67 22.04 19.56
C SER A 86 9.33 21.95 18.19
N GLU A 87 10.26 22.88 18.01
CA GLU A 87 11.19 22.96 16.91
C GLU A 87 12.25 21.85 17.00
N VAL A 88 12.95 21.71 15.87
CA VAL A 88 14.25 21.07 15.66
C VAL A 88 14.23 19.62 15.18
N GLY A 89 14.62 19.49 13.90
CA GLY A 89 15.00 18.23 13.29
C GLY A 89 15.47 18.37 11.85
N GLU A 90 16.27 19.40 11.54
CA GLU A 90 16.93 19.55 10.24
C GLU A 90 17.73 18.29 9.88
N LYS A 91 17.34 17.63 8.79
CA LYS A 91 18.26 16.79 8.01
C LYS A 91 17.86 16.78 6.54
N ASN A 92 18.60 17.59 5.80
CA ASN A 92 18.98 17.47 4.38
C ASN A 92 17.82 17.41 3.36
N VAL A 93 17.35 18.59 3.01
CA VAL A 93 16.53 18.89 1.83
C VAL A 93 17.37 18.64 0.58
N HIS A 94 17.20 17.48 -0.05
CA HIS A 94 17.46 17.36 -1.49
C HIS A 94 16.21 17.88 -2.21
N GLY A 95 16.37 19.04 -2.86
CA GLY A 95 15.30 19.81 -3.48
C GLY A 95 14.49 19.03 -4.52
N TYR A 96 13.40 18.42 -4.07
CA TYR A 96 12.24 18.22 -4.90
C TYR A 96 11.27 19.32 -4.52
N GLU A 97 10.98 20.22 -5.46
CA GLU A 97 9.84 21.11 -5.36
C GLU A 97 8.61 20.23 -5.11
N THR A 98 8.12 20.20 -3.87
CA THR A 98 6.88 19.50 -3.51
C THR A 98 5.74 20.29 -4.12
N LYS A 99 5.46 20.01 -5.40
CA LYS A 99 4.19 20.42 -5.99
C LYS A 99 3.09 19.87 -5.08
N PRO A 100 2.09 20.69 -4.72
CA PRO A 100 0.99 20.23 -3.91
C PRO A 100 0.36 18.98 -4.56
N SER A 101 -0.12 18.07 -3.72
CA SER A 101 -0.87 16.90 -4.18
C SER A 101 -1.96 17.35 -5.16
N LYS A 102 -2.24 16.54 -6.18
CA LYS A 102 -3.36 16.80 -7.11
C LYS A 102 -4.72 16.90 -6.42
N TRP A 103 -4.78 16.52 -5.14
CA TRP A 103 -5.97 16.59 -4.30
C TRP A 103 -6.03 17.84 -3.42
N ALA A 104 -4.96 18.65 -3.39
CA ALA A 104 -4.88 19.85 -2.56
C ALA A 104 -5.96 20.88 -2.92
N GLU A 105 -6.43 20.90 -4.16
CA GLU A 105 -7.53 21.76 -4.62
C GLU A 105 -8.90 21.33 -4.06
N TYR A 106 -9.05 20.07 -3.64
CA TYR A 106 -10.28 19.53 -3.06
C TYR A 106 -10.27 19.52 -1.53
N LEU A 107 -9.18 19.95 -0.90
CA LEU A 107 -9.15 20.21 0.52
C LEU A 107 -9.75 21.61 0.72
N GLU A 108 -11.08 21.65 0.84
CA GLU A 108 -11.83 22.86 1.14
C GLU A 108 -11.19 23.54 2.36
N THR A 109 -10.64 24.73 2.15
CA THR A 109 -10.18 25.59 3.24
C THR A 109 -11.45 26.10 3.90
N GLU A 110 -11.65 25.75 5.17
CA GLU A 110 -12.91 25.98 5.88
C GLU A 110 -13.47 27.39 5.61
N VAL A 111 -14.74 27.41 5.19
CA VAL A 111 -15.53 28.63 5.04
C VAL A 111 -15.50 29.34 6.39
N SER A 112 -14.79 30.46 6.45
CA SER A 112 -14.76 31.31 7.63
C SER A 112 -16.14 31.90 7.87
N LEU A 113 -16.74 31.46 8.98
CA LEU A 113 -17.84 32.02 9.79
C LEU A 113 -19.00 32.73 9.07
#